data_AF-A0A948QND7-F1
#
_entry.id   AF-A0A948QND7-F1
#
_cell.length_a   1.000
_cell.length_b   1.000
_cell.length_c   1.000
_cell.angle_alpha   90.00
_cell.angle_beta   90.00
_cell.angle_gamma   90.00
#
_symmetry.space_group_name_H-M   'P 1'
#
loop_
_entity.id
_entity.type
_entity.pdbx_description
1 polymer ?
#
loop_
_entity_poly.entity_id
_entity_poly.type
_entity_poly.pdbx_seq_one_letter_code
_entity_poly.pdbx_strand_id
1 'polypeptide(L)' 'MNLSELLRGKSPLIMGVLNVTPDSFYDGGRWAKPEDAISRAGQMMEDGADIIDVGGESTRP' A
#
# COMPACT_ATOMS: atom_id res chain seq x y z
N MET A 1 15.64 -11.77 1.53
CA MET A 1 14.67 -12.61 0.80
C MET A 1 14.31 -11.86 -0.47
N ASN A 2 14.39 -12.50 -1.63
CA ASN A 2 13.89 -11.89 -2.87
C ASN A 2 12.41 -12.22 -3.08
N LEU A 3 11.74 -11.48 -3.95
CA LEU A 3 10.31 -11.69 -4.24
C LEU A 3 10.03 -13.14 -4.66
N SER A 4 10.89 -13.74 -5.47
CA SER A 4 10.72 -15.13 -5.92
C SER A 4 10.79 -16.14 -4.77
N GLU A 5 11.61 -15.92 -3.76
CA GLU A 5 11.66 -16.74 -2.54
C GLU A 5 10.40 -16.57 -1.69
N LEU A 6 9.94 -15.32 -1.52
CA LEU A 6 8.72 -15.01 -0.78
C LEU A 6 7.50 -15.69 -1.41
N LEU A 7 7.33 -15.56 -2.73
CA LEU A 7 6.19 -16.10 -3.47
C LEU A 7 6.21 -17.64 -3.61
N ARG A 8 7.35 -18.29 -3.39
CA ARG A 8 7.46 -19.76 -3.36
C ARG A 8 7.13 -20.37 -1.99
N GLY A 9 6.88 -19.54 -0.98
CA GLY A 9 6.46 -20.00 0.35
C GLY A 9 5.15 -20.79 0.29
N LYS A 10 4.95 -21.71 1.24
CA LYS A 10 3.72 -22.51 1.34
C LYS A 10 2.60 -21.83 2.14
N SER A 11 2.92 -20.73 2.82
CA SER A 11 1.97 -19.98 3.64
C SER A 11 1.26 -18.91 2.79
N PRO A 12 0.00 -18.60 3.10
CA PRO A 12 -0.64 -17.41 2.54
C PRO A 12 0.17 -16.17 2.88
N LEU A 13 0.22 -15.23 1.94
CA LEU A 13 0.82 -13.91 2.12
C LEU A 13 -0.28 -12.86 2.24
N ILE A 14 -0.07 -11.87 3.11
CA ILE A 14 -0.96 -10.72 3.24
C ILE A 14 -0.47 -9.59 2.35
N MET A 15 -1.34 -9.12 1.47
CA MET A 15 -1.11 -7.95 0.63
C MET A 15 -1.92 -6.77 1.15
N GLY A 16 -1.24 -5.73 1.63
CA GLY A 16 -1.85 -4.44 1.95
C GLY A 16 -2.09 -3.63 0.68
N VAL A 17 -3.30 -3.13 0.48
CA VAL A 17 -3.65 -2.29 -0.67
C VAL A 17 -3.55 -0.81 -0.25
N LEU A 18 -2.59 -0.10 -0.84
CA LEU A 18 -2.33 1.32 -0.60
C LEU A 18 -2.76 2.15 -1.82
N ASN A 19 -3.96 2.72 -1.75
CA ASN A 19 -4.42 3.67 -2.76
C ASN A 19 -3.90 5.07 -2.43
N VAL A 20 -3.14 5.66 -3.35
CA VAL A 20 -2.55 6.99 -3.26
C VAL A 20 -3.26 7.89 -4.28
N THR A 21 -4.56 8.09 -4.07
CA THR A 21 -5.38 8.96 -4.94
C THR A 21 -5.69 10.27 -4.23
N PRO A 22 -5.84 11.39 -4.95
CA PRO A 22 -6.23 12.68 -4.34
C PRO A 22 -7.56 12.60 -3.57
N ASP A 23 -8.42 11.64 -3.92
CA ASP A 23 -9.80 11.52 -3.45
C ASP A 23 -9.96 10.53 -2.28
N SER A 24 -8.91 9.78 -1.93
CA SER A 24 -8.92 8.84 -0.80
C SER A 24 -8.47 9.48 0.53
N PHE A 25 -7.95 10.70 0.47
CA PHE A 25 -7.59 11.52 1.63
C PHE A 25 -8.48 12.76 1.66
N TYR A 26 -9.62 12.64 2.33
CA TYR A 26 -10.72 13.59 2.34
C TYR A 26 -10.37 14.85 3.14
N ASP A 27 -9.48 15.71 2.62
CA ASP A 27 -9.29 17.10 3.07
C ASP A 27 -8.61 18.00 2.01
N GLY A 28 -9.11 17.92 0.76
CA GLY A 28 -8.95 19.02 -0.19
C GLY A 28 -7.61 19.10 -0.94
N GLY A 29 -7.22 18.01 -1.60
CA GLY A 29 -6.58 18.03 -2.93
C GLY A 29 -5.25 18.76 -3.12
N ARG A 30 -4.62 19.32 -2.09
CA ARG A 30 -3.34 20.04 -2.21
C ARG A 30 -2.11 19.26 -1.76
N TRP A 31 -2.26 18.20 -0.95
CA TRP A 31 -1.12 17.49 -0.40
C TRP A 31 -1.49 16.05 -0.01
N ALA A 32 -1.53 15.12 -0.98
CA ALA A 32 -1.18 13.74 -0.66
C ALA A 32 0.35 13.71 -0.75
N LYS A 33 1.03 14.06 0.35
CA LYS A 33 2.49 14.12 0.26
C LYS A 33 3.01 12.68 0.20
N PRO A 34 4.05 12.39 -0.59
CA PRO A 34 4.63 11.04 -0.65
C PRO A 34 4.92 10.44 0.75
N GLU A 35 5.20 11.29 1.73
CA GLU A 35 5.45 10.94 3.12
C GLU A 35 4.25 10.26 3.80
N ASP A 36 3.01 10.65 3.47
CA ASP A 36 1.81 10.05 4.05
C ASP A 36 1.62 8.61 3.56
N ALA A 37 1.87 8.37 2.27
CA ALA A 37 1.86 7.03 1.68
C ALA A 37 2.96 6.14 2.29
N ILE A 38 4.15 6.71 2.52
CA ILE A 38 5.27 6.00 3.18
C ILE A 38 4.89 5.65 4.63
N SER A 39 4.34 6.59 5.39
CA SER A 39 3.91 6.34 6.78
C SER A 39 2.83 5.25 6.83
N ARG A 40 1.86 5.29 5.92
CA ARG A 40 0.81 4.28 5.84
C ARG A 40 1.35 2.90 5.47
N ALA A 41 2.29 2.83 4.52
CA ALA A 41 2.98 1.58 4.18
C ALA A 41 3.74 1.01 5.40
N GLY A 42 4.40 1.88 6.17
CA GLY A 42 5.06 1.51 7.42
C GLY A 42 4.08 0.88 8.43
N GLN A 43 2.93 1.51 8.65
CA GLN A 43 1.90 0.93 9.53
C GLN A 43 1.40 -0.43 9.02
N MET A 44 1.17 -0.58 7.71
CA MET A 44 0.75 -1.87 7.13
C MET A 44 1.80 -2.97 7.37
N MET A 45 3.09 -2.63 7.31
CA MET A 45 4.16 -3.58 7.65
C MET A 45 4.14 -3.97 9.13
N GLU A 46 3.92 -3.01 10.04
CA GLU A 46 3.75 -3.29 11.48
C GLU A 46 2.52 -4.15 11.77
N ASP A 47 1.45 -3.98 11.00
CA ASP A 47 0.21 -4.75 11.08
C ASP A 47 0.35 -6.17 10.47
N GLY A 48 1.49 -6.48 9.85
CA GLY A 48 1.81 -7.81 9.33
C GLY A 48 1.58 -8.01 7.83
N ALA A 49 1.56 -6.94 7.02
CA ALA A 49 1.56 -7.07 5.57
C ALA A 49 2.91 -7.58 5.05
N ASP A 50 2.88 -8.63 4.23
CA ASP A 50 4.07 -9.18 3.57
C ASP A 50 4.40 -8.43 2.26
N ILE A 51 3.36 -7.90 1.61
CA ILE A 51 3.42 -7.19 0.33
C ILE A 51 2.58 -5.92 0.44
N ILE A 52 3.03 -4.84 -0.20
CA ILE A 52 2.24 -3.61 -0.38
C ILE A 52 1.97 -3.41 -1.87
N ASP A 53 0.70 -3.34 -2.25
CA ASP A 53 0.26 -2.98 -3.60
C ASP A 53 -0.10 -1.49 -3.63
N VAL A 54 0.56 -0.72 -4.49
CA VAL A 54 0.47 0.75 -4.50
C VAL A 54 -0.22 1.21 -5.79
N GLY A 55 -1.43 1.75 -5.64
CA GLY A 55 -2.23 2.28 -6.76
C GLY A 55 -2.35 3.81 -6.72
N GLY A 56 -1.83 4.51 -7.72
CA GLY A 56 -1.91 5.97 -7.83
C GLY A 56 -3.12 6.51 -8.61
N GLU A 57 -3.89 5.62 -9.22
CA GLU A 57 -5.07 5.96 -10.03
C GLU A 57 -6.32 5.30 -9.45
N SER A 58 -7.40 6.06 -9.37
CA SER A 58 -8.72 5.51 -9.00
C SER A 58 -9.37 4.93 -10.23
N THR A 59 -9.65 3.63 -10.22
CA THR A 59 -10.49 2.95 -11.23
C THR A 59 -11.97 2.87 -10.82
N ARG A 60 -12.39 3.68 -9.83
CA ARG A 60 -13.79 3.76 -9.41
C ARG A 60 -14.64 4.24 -10.62
N PRO A 61 -15.75 3.56 -10.94
CA PRO A 61 -16.66 3.95 -12.03
C PRO A 61 -17.40 5.25 -11.72
#